data_AF-A0A510JCV0-F1
#
_entry.id   AF-A0A510JCV0-F1
#
_cell.length_a   1.000
_cell.length_b   1.000
_cell.length_c   1.000
_cell.angle_alpha   90.00
_cell.angle_beta   90.00
_cell.angle_gamma   90.00
#
_symmetry.space_group_name_H-M   'P 1'
#
loop_
_entity.id
_entity.type
_entity.pdbx_description
1 polymer ?
#
loop_
_entity_poly.entity_id
_entity_poly.type
_entity_poly.pdbx_seq_one_letter_code
_entity_poly.pdbx_strand_id
1 'polypeptide(L)'
;MRKILILMLSFLLFQQCDDIFTIIERRKNEKASKRILDNTIEEMRKDYNLILDENKYEVKALGIMPGSVFTRLYYFGIREKEPVKYKSKYFKEYEGYYVFNGSMYDEEKWGFKFSQDLFGILSIGLRPYVLNEVLYDKTKGNNFEEIEKIFDESGYKIKANFGEYWRCGVIDEDIGGAANLNFVKDKKCEEEYYDEERHVNIRIGIKKYMEKFKEYFSIERNLETIDWEEYMKFNKIYPLLEFEIEGISEEELKKLRKKIKPYFNDKILYIKLIDTVKIVD
;
A
#
# COMPACT_ATOMS: atom_id res chain seq x y z
N MET A 1 29.33 -28.61 43.35
CA MET A 1 29.75 -28.83 41.93
C MET A 1 28.72 -29.59 41.10
N ARG A 2 28.27 -30.80 41.49
CA ARG A 2 27.33 -31.63 40.70
C ARG A 2 25.99 -30.96 40.33
N LYS A 3 25.38 -30.19 41.25
CA LYS A 3 24.14 -29.41 40.99
C LYS A 3 24.32 -28.24 40.02
N ILE A 4 25.47 -27.56 40.06
CA ILE A 4 25.80 -26.45 39.14
C ILE A 4 26.06 -26.99 37.73
N LEU A 5 26.73 -28.14 37.62
CA LEU A 5 26.98 -28.79 36.34
C LEU A 5 25.67 -29.24 35.64
N ILE A 6 24.71 -29.78 36.41
CA ILE A 6 23.39 -30.16 35.89
C ILE A 6 22.62 -28.92 35.41
N LEU A 7 22.63 -27.81 36.17
CA LEU A 7 21.99 -26.57 35.75
C LEU A 7 22.60 -25.99 34.46
N MET A 8 23.94 -26.04 34.33
CA MET A 8 24.61 -25.61 33.10
C MET A 8 24.30 -26.52 31.90
N LEU A 9 24.26 -27.85 32.09
CA LEU A 9 23.87 -28.79 31.04
C LEU A 9 22.41 -28.61 30.62
N SER A 10 21.50 -28.42 31.56
CA SER A 10 20.09 -28.13 31.26
C SER A 10 19.96 -26.85 30.46
N PHE A 11 20.67 -25.78 30.85
CA PHE A 11 20.64 -24.50 30.14
C PHE A 11 21.19 -24.61 28.72
N LEU A 12 22.30 -25.34 28.51
CA LEU A 12 22.84 -25.61 27.17
C LEU A 12 21.88 -26.42 26.29
N LEU A 13 21.17 -27.41 26.87
CA LEU A 13 20.15 -28.17 26.16
C LEU A 13 18.92 -27.31 25.80
N PHE A 14 18.52 -26.40 26.69
CA PHE A 14 17.45 -25.43 26.41
C PHE A 14 17.84 -24.47 25.27
N GLN A 15 19.07 -23.92 25.29
CA GLN A 15 19.57 -23.06 24.21
C GLN A 15 19.61 -23.79 22.85
N GLN A 16 20.09 -25.04 22.83
CA GLN A 16 20.10 -25.85 21.60
C GLN A 16 18.68 -26.16 21.09
N CYS A 17 17.72 -26.41 21.98
CA CYS A 17 16.32 -26.59 21.61
C CYS A 17 15.70 -25.32 21.01
N ASP A 18 15.99 -24.15 21.58
CA ASP A 18 15.52 -22.86 21.07
C ASP A 18 16.12 -22.55 19.69
N ASP A 19 17.40 -22.85 19.47
CA ASP A 19 18.07 -22.72 18.17
C ASP A 19 17.44 -23.65 17.11
N ILE A 20 17.21 -24.92 17.46
CA ILE A 20 16.57 -25.89 16.57
C ILE A 20 15.14 -25.46 16.24
N PHE A 21 14.38 -24.99 17.23
CA PHE A 21 13.01 -24.51 17.02
C PHE A 21 12.99 -23.32 16.05
N THR A 22 13.90 -22.36 16.24
CA THR A 22 14.05 -21.19 15.36
C THR A 22 14.38 -21.59 13.92
N ILE A 23 15.28 -22.57 13.74
CA ILE A 23 15.62 -23.10 12.40
C ILE A 23 14.40 -23.76 11.73
N ILE A 24 13.63 -24.55 12.49
CA ILE A 24 12.42 -25.22 11.98
C ILE A 24 11.38 -24.17 11.56
N GLU A 25 11.15 -23.16 12.39
CA GLU A 25 10.20 -22.08 12.12
C GLU A 25 10.62 -21.27 10.89
N ARG A 26 11.91 -20.95 10.78
CA ARG A 26 12.46 -20.28 9.59
C ARG A 26 12.23 -21.09 8.32
N ARG A 27 12.55 -22.39 8.31
CA ARG A 27 12.32 -23.27 7.15
C ARG A 27 10.84 -23.41 6.79
N LYS A 28 9.95 -23.48 7.80
CA LYS A 28 8.50 -23.48 7.58
C LYS A 28 8.05 -22.19 6.89
N ASN A 29 8.53 -21.04 7.37
CA ASN A 29 8.22 -19.74 6.80
C ASN A 29 8.80 -19.56 5.40
N GLU A 30 10.03 -20.02 5.13
CA GLU A 30 10.62 -20.03 3.78
C GLU A 30 9.78 -20.86 2.79
N LYS A 31 9.30 -22.04 3.21
CA LYS A 31 8.41 -22.88 2.39
C LYS A 31 7.04 -22.23 2.18
N ALA A 32 6.48 -21.60 3.22
CA ALA A 32 5.21 -20.89 3.13
C ALA A 32 5.32 -19.67 2.20
N SER A 33 6.38 -18.87 2.33
CA SER A 33 6.71 -17.75 1.47
C SER A 33 6.75 -18.14 0.00
N LYS A 34 7.48 -19.21 -0.35
CA LYS A 34 7.54 -19.68 -1.75
C LYS A 34 6.15 -20.05 -2.26
N ARG A 35 5.39 -20.82 -1.49
CA ARG A 35 4.02 -21.20 -1.89
C ARG A 35 3.10 -20.00 -2.05
N ILE A 36 3.22 -19.00 -1.17
CA ILE A 36 2.43 -17.77 -1.29
C ILE A 36 2.80 -17.04 -2.58
N LEU A 37 4.10 -16.88 -2.89
CA LEU A 37 4.52 -16.28 -4.15
C LEU A 37 3.99 -17.04 -5.37
N ASP A 38 4.17 -18.36 -5.42
CA ASP A 38 3.70 -19.21 -6.51
C ASP A 38 2.18 -19.05 -6.72
N ASN A 39 1.41 -19.09 -5.62
CA ASN A 39 -0.04 -18.90 -5.65
C ASN A 39 -0.45 -17.48 -6.10
N THR A 40 0.25 -16.45 -5.61
CA THR A 40 -0.02 -15.06 -6.01
C THR A 40 0.25 -14.88 -7.50
N ILE A 41 1.34 -15.43 -8.03
CA ILE A 41 1.63 -15.35 -9.47
C ILE A 41 0.56 -16.06 -10.28
N GLU A 42 0.12 -17.25 -9.85
CA GLU A 42 -0.96 -17.99 -10.50
C GLU A 42 -2.28 -17.19 -10.49
N GLU A 43 -2.66 -16.63 -9.33
CA GLU A 43 -3.86 -15.80 -9.18
C GLU A 43 -3.80 -14.55 -10.08
N MET A 44 -2.69 -13.79 -10.03
CA MET A 44 -2.50 -12.58 -10.83
C MET A 44 -2.63 -12.87 -12.33
N ARG A 45 -2.03 -13.98 -12.78
CA ARG A 45 -2.11 -14.38 -14.18
C ARG A 45 -3.51 -14.84 -14.58
N LYS A 46 -4.11 -15.72 -13.79
CA LYS A 46 -5.38 -16.37 -14.11
C LYS A 46 -6.58 -15.42 -14.02
N ASP A 47 -6.62 -14.61 -12.97
CA ASP A 47 -7.79 -13.81 -12.65
C ASP A 47 -7.69 -12.38 -13.23
N TYR A 48 -6.46 -11.92 -13.54
CA TYR A 48 -6.21 -10.54 -13.95
C TYR A 48 -5.24 -10.40 -15.15
N ASN A 49 -4.91 -11.48 -15.86
CA ASN A 49 -3.95 -11.47 -16.99
C ASN A 49 -2.66 -10.67 -16.71
N LEU A 50 -2.22 -10.65 -15.44
CA LEU A 50 -1.07 -9.89 -14.99
C LEU A 50 0.11 -10.86 -14.82
N ILE A 51 1.16 -10.66 -15.61
CA ILE A 51 2.41 -11.42 -15.51
C ILE A 51 3.33 -10.75 -14.49
N LEU A 52 3.84 -11.56 -13.56
CA LEU A 52 4.93 -11.23 -12.65
C LEU A 52 6.13 -12.14 -12.93
N ASP A 53 7.33 -11.57 -12.93
CA ASP A 53 8.57 -12.35 -12.99
C ASP A 53 8.92 -12.89 -11.59
N GLU A 54 8.74 -14.20 -11.37
CA GLU A 54 9.05 -14.87 -10.09
C GLU A 54 10.47 -14.58 -9.58
N ASN A 55 11.41 -14.27 -10.48
CA ASN A 55 12.80 -14.03 -10.11
C ASN A 55 13.00 -12.62 -9.55
N LYS A 56 12.09 -11.69 -9.81
CA LYS A 56 12.17 -10.31 -9.33
C LYS A 56 11.55 -10.11 -7.95
N TYR A 57 10.64 -10.98 -7.53
CA TYR A 57 9.90 -10.80 -6.28
C TYR A 57 10.31 -11.78 -5.18
N GLU A 58 10.19 -11.34 -3.93
CA GLU A 58 10.30 -12.20 -2.77
C GLU A 58 9.13 -11.99 -1.81
N VAL A 59 8.65 -13.09 -1.22
CA VAL A 59 7.69 -13.08 -0.13
C VAL A 59 8.42 -13.43 1.16
N LYS A 60 8.18 -12.68 2.24
CA LYS A 60 8.72 -13.00 3.57
C LYS A 60 7.66 -12.94 4.65
N ALA A 61 7.82 -13.79 5.67
CA ALA A 61 7.13 -13.61 6.94
C ALA A 61 7.71 -12.36 7.62
N LEU A 62 6.84 -11.41 7.94
CA LEU A 62 7.23 -10.10 8.48
C LEU A 62 7.08 -10.02 10.00
N GLY A 63 6.25 -10.89 10.57
CA GLY A 63 6.09 -11.01 12.01
C GLY A 63 4.94 -11.95 12.37
N ILE A 64 4.78 -12.16 13.68
CA ILE A 64 3.66 -12.91 14.23
C ILE A 64 2.42 -12.01 14.25
N MET A 65 1.29 -12.55 13.83
CA MET A 65 0.00 -11.87 13.84
C MET A 65 -0.41 -11.52 15.28
N PRO A 66 -0.81 -10.26 15.55
CA PRO A 66 -1.31 -9.89 16.87
C PRO A 66 -2.46 -10.80 17.33
N GLY A 67 -2.42 -11.24 18.60
CA GLY A 67 -3.44 -12.12 19.19
C GLY A 67 -3.22 -13.62 18.95
N SER A 68 -2.22 -14.04 18.17
CA SER A 68 -1.93 -15.46 17.93
C SER A 68 -1.05 -16.08 19.05
N VAL A 69 -1.60 -16.20 20.26
CA VAL A 69 -0.84 -16.63 21.46
C VAL A 69 -0.54 -18.13 21.47
N PHE A 70 -1.49 -18.96 21.00
CA PHE A 70 -1.38 -20.43 21.07
C PHE A 70 -0.93 -21.07 19.75
N THR A 71 -1.29 -20.46 18.61
CA THR A 71 -0.82 -20.82 17.28
C THR A 71 -0.11 -19.61 16.70
N ARG A 72 1.20 -19.72 16.42
CA ARG A 72 1.96 -18.63 15.79
C ARG A 72 1.53 -18.50 14.33
N LEU A 73 0.59 -17.60 14.07
CA LEU A 73 0.21 -17.19 12.73
C LEU A 73 1.15 -16.07 12.30
N TYR A 74 1.59 -16.09 11.05
CA TYR A 74 2.48 -15.09 10.50
C TYR A 74 1.74 -14.27 9.46
N TYR A 75 2.00 -12.96 9.44
CA TYR A 75 1.66 -12.14 8.28
C TYR A 75 2.84 -12.09 7.32
N PHE A 76 2.52 -12.11 6.03
CA PHE A 76 3.49 -12.17 4.95
C PHE A 76 3.38 -10.89 4.12
N GLY A 77 4.47 -10.52 3.48
CA GLY A 77 4.46 -9.46 2.49
C GLY A 77 5.35 -9.78 1.31
N ILE A 78 5.13 -9.04 0.23
CA ILE A 78 5.84 -9.12 -1.04
C ILE A 78 6.52 -7.80 -1.37
N ARG A 79 7.66 -7.89 -2.06
CA ARG A 79 8.36 -6.76 -2.70
C ARG A 79 9.30 -7.27 -3.77
N GLU A 80 9.87 -6.34 -4.53
CA GLU A 80 11.04 -6.62 -5.37
C GLU A 80 12.26 -7.00 -4.52
N LYS A 81 13.04 -7.98 -4.98
CA LYS A 81 14.31 -8.39 -4.37
C LYS A 81 15.32 -7.25 -4.37
N GLU A 82 15.30 -6.43 -5.42
CA GLU A 82 16.04 -5.18 -5.52
C GLU A 82 15.08 -4.02 -5.28
N PRO A 83 14.90 -3.57 -4.02
CA PRO A 83 13.89 -2.58 -3.71
C PRO A 83 14.22 -1.23 -4.36
N VAL A 84 13.19 -0.60 -4.93
CA VAL A 84 13.29 0.76 -5.46
C VAL A 84 13.64 1.73 -4.35
N LYS A 85 14.58 2.64 -4.64
CA LYS A 85 14.87 3.79 -3.79
C LYS A 85 14.07 4.99 -4.26
N TYR A 86 13.41 5.67 -3.33
CA TYR A 86 12.68 6.89 -3.67
C TYR A 86 13.60 8.10 -3.63
N LYS A 87 13.39 9.03 -4.57
CA LYS A 87 14.16 10.29 -4.64
C LYS A 87 14.01 11.12 -3.37
N SER A 88 12.80 11.13 -2.80
CA SER A 88 12.49 11.89 -1.59
C SER A 88 12.67 11.07 -0.32
N LYS A 89 13.28 11.70 0.69
CA LYS A 89 13.40 11.15 2.04
C LYS A 89 12.05 10.89 2.73
N TYR A 90 10.99 11.61 2.34
CA TYR A 90 9.66 11.44 2.94
C TYR A 90 9.00 10.11 2.58
N PHE A 91 9.50 9.41 1.56
CA PHE A 91 8.94 8.14 1.09
C PHE A 91 9.74 6.90 1.50
N LYS A 92 10.77 7.06 2.34
CA LYS A 92 11.65 5.95 2.74
C LYS A 92 10.91 4.76 3.38
N GLU A 93 9.84 5.02 4.13
CA GLU A 93 9.02 3.96 4.75
C GLU A 93 8.32 3.07 3.71
N TYR A 94 8.14 3.56 2.48
CA TYR A 94 7.46 2.84 1.38
C TYR A 94 8.40 1.97 0.56
N GLU A 95 9.70 1.91 0.89
CA GLU A 95 10.69 0.98 0.29
C GLU A 95 10.54 -0.47 0.86
N GLY A 96 9.61 -0.66 1.80
CA GLY A 96 9.34 -1.91 2.49
C GLY A 96 8.48 -2.91 1.70
N TYR A 97 7.95 -3.90 2.43
CA TYR A 97 7.03 -4.90 1.87
C TYR A 97 5.61 -4.36 1.79
N TYR A 98 4.91 -4.68 0.70
CA TYR A 98 3.45 -4.71 0.74
C TYR A 98 3.03 -5.90 1.60
N VAL A 99 2.23 -5.65 2.63
CA VAL A 99 1.66 -6.71 3.48
C VAL A 99 0.41 -7.25 2.80
N PHE A 100 0.34 -8.57 2.62
CA PHE A 100 -0.86 -9.19 2.07
C PHE A 100 -2.05 -8.98 3.02
N ASN A 101 -3.17 -8.53 2.46
CA ASN A 101 -4.38 -8.23 3.21
C ASN A 101 -5.59 -9.07 2.74
N GLY A 102 -5.45 -9.83 1.65
CA GLY A 102 -6.49 -10.74 1.14
C GLY A 102 -7.63 -10.02 0.41
N SER A 103 -8.79 -10.68 0.29
CA SER A 103 -9.94 -10.15 -0.45
C SER A 103 -10.77 -9.16 0.37
N MET A 104 -11.03 -7.95 -0.16
CA MET A 104 -11.88 -6.94 0.50
C MET A 104 -13.33 -6.94 0.00
N TYR A 105 -13.56 -7.46 -1.19
CA TYR A 105 -14.89 -7.46 -1.81
C TYR A 105 -15.32 -8.89 -2.05
N ASP A 106 -16.15 -9.35 -1.12
CA ASP A 106 -16.90 -10.60 -1.20
C ASP A 106 -18.05 -10.48 -2.21
N GLU A 107 -18.10 -11.42 -3.14
CA GLU A 107 -19.13 -11.48 -4.18
C GLU A 107 -20.54 -11.61 -3.59
N GLU A 108 -20.71 -12.40 -2.52
CA GLU A 108 -22.00 -12.62 -1.88
C GLU A 108 -22.51 -11.33 -1.24
N LYS A 109 -21.60 -10.55 -0.65
CA LYS A 109 -21.94 -9.31 0.06
C LYS A 109 -22.10 -8.11 -0.86
N TRP A 110 -21.29 -8.02 -1.92
CA TRP A 110 -21.17 -6.79 -2.72
C TRP A 110 -21.56 -6.95 -4.19
N GLY A 111 -21.88 -8.17 -4.64
CA GLY A 111 -22.24 -8.47 -6.02
C GLY A 111 -21.07 -8.44 -7.01
N PHE A 112 -19.84 -8.35 -6.50
CA PHE A 112 -18.59 -8.46 -7.27
C PHE A 112 -17.44 -8.92 -6.37
N LYS A 113 -16.49 -9.67 -6.96
CA LYS A 113 -15.26 -10.12 -6.29
C LYS A 113 -14.03 -9.35 -6.80
N PHE A 114 -13.19 -8.89 -5.89
CA PHE A 114 -11.88 -8.31 -6.21
C PHE A 114 -10.86 -8.48 -5.06
N SER A 115 -9.61 -8.78 -5.39
CA SER A 115 -8.51 -8.97 -4.43
C SER A 115 -7.82 -7.63 -4.10
N GLN A 116 -7.64 -7.29 -2.81
CA GLN A 116 -6.80 -6.12 -2.47
C GLN A 116 -5.34 -6.36 -2.80
N ASP A 117 -4.93 -7.63 -2.78
CA ASP A 117 -3.57 -8.01 -3.11
C ASP A 117 -3.26 -7.64 -4.57
N LEU A 118 -4.23 -7.61 -5.49
CA LEU A 118 -3.99 -7.06 -6.84
C LEU A 118 -3.54 -5.59 -6.77
N PHE A 119 -4.20 -4.72 -6.00
CA PHE A 119 -3.78 -3.33 -5.88
C PHE A 119 -2.44 -3.17 -5.16
N GLY A 120 -2.16 -4.04 -4.20
CA GLY A 120 -0.84 -4.14 -3.58
C GLY A 120 0.26 -4.56 -4.56
N ILE A 121 -0.02 -5.52 -5.44
CA ILE A 121 0.91 -5.94 -6.51
C ILE A 121 1.12 -4.81 -7.52
N LEU A 122 0.04 -4.18 -7.99
CA LEU A 122 0.14 -3.07 -8.94
C LEU A 122 0.88 -1.87 -8.34
N SER A 123 0.75 -1.64 -7.03
CA SER A 123 1.45 -0.55 -6.35
C SER A 123 2.97 -0.70 -6.43
N ILE A 124 3.50 -1.93 -6.58
CA ILE A 124 4.95 -2.16 -6.64
C ILE A 124 5.55 -1.42 -7.83
N GLY A 125 4.84 -1.39 -8.97
CA GLY A 125 5.25 -0.60 -10.14
C GLY A 125 4.63 0.81 -10.22
N LEU A 126 3.36 0.99 -9.81
CA LEU A 126 2.70 2.31 -9.87
C LEU A 126 3.37 3.32 -8.93
N ARG A 127 3.76 2.89 -7.72
CA ARG A 127 4.34 3.77 -6.71
C ARG A 127 5.67 4.39 -7.16
N PRO A 128 6.67 3.66 -7.66
CA PRO A 128 7.89 4.29 -8.18
C PRO A 128 7.61 5.20 -9.36
N TYR A 129 6.68 4.86 -10.26
CA TYR A 129 6.26 5.78 -11.32
C TYR A 129 5.73 7.11 -10.75
N VAL A 130 4.78 7.06 -9.82
CA VAL A 130 4.21 8.29 -9.22
C VAL A 130 5.27 9.06 -8.42
N LEU A 131 5.98 8.38 -7.53
CA LEU A 131 6.85 9.03 -6.55
C LEU A 131 8.21 9.45 -7.09
N ASN A 132 8.76 8.78 -8.10
CA ASN A 132 10.06 9.14 -8.68
C ASN A 132 9.94 9.86 -10.03
N GLU A 133 8.88 9.64 -10.79
CA GLU A 133 8.71 10.24 -12.12
C GLU A 133 7.70 11.37 -12.08
N VAL A 134 6.42 11.07 -11.81
CA VAL A 134 5.33 12.06 -11.94
C VAL A 134 5.56 13.29 -11.06
N LEU A 135 5.91 13.09 -9.77
CA LEU A 135 6.18 14.18 -8.83
C LEU A 135 7.33 15.10 -9.28
N TYR A 136 8.29 14.59 -10.06
CA TYR A 136 9.48 15.32 -10.48
C TYR A 136 9.43 15.79 -11.94
N ASP A 137 8.33 15.53 -12.64
CA ASP A 137 8.16 15.93 -14.04
C ASP A 137 7.72 17.40 -14.16
N LYS A 138 8.71 18.28 -14.33
CA LYS A 138 8.53 19.72 -14.52
C LYS A 138 7.73 20.04 -15.79
N THR A 139 7.75 19.18 -16.81
CA THR A 139 7.00 19.39 -18.05
C THR A 139 5.50 19.21 -17.85
N LYS A 140 5.11 18.39 -16.86
CA LYS A 140 3.72 18.18 -16.44
C LYS A 140 3.29 19.14 -15.33
N GLY A 141 4.13 20.12 -14.98
CA GLY A 141 3.83 21.13 -13.95
C GLY A 141 4.09 20.66 -12.51
N ASN A 142 4.87 19.59 -12.31
CA ASN A 142 5.26 19.11 -11.00
C ASN A 142 6.72 19.48 -10.70
N ASN A 143 6.99 19.94 -9.48
CA ASN A 143 8.34 20.26 -9.02
C ASN A 143 8.48 19.91 -7.54
N PHE A 144 8.48 18.61 -7.24
CA PHE A 144 8.52 18.14 -5.87
C PHE A 144 9.80 18.53 -5.13
N GLU A 145 10.92 18.79 -5.83
CA GLU A 145 12.15 19.33 -5.22
C GLU A 145 11.90 20.66 -4.48
N GLU A 146 11.01 21.52 -4.99
CA GLU A 146 10.64 22.77 -4.32
C GLU A 146 9.70 22.52 -3.13
N ILE A 147 8.81 21.52 -3.23
CA ILE A 147 7.96 21.10 -2.11
C ILE A 147 8.83 20.58 -0.97
N GLU A 148 9.86 19.79 -1.26
CA GLU A 148 10.81 19.30 -0.27
C GLU A 148 11.58 20.43 0.41
N LYS A 149 12.06 21.42 -0.34
CA LYS A 149 12.68 22.62 0.24
C LYS A 149 11.73 23.35 1.18
N ILE A 150 10.48 23.56 0.75
CA ILE A 150 9.45 24.21 1.58
C ILE A 150 9.18 23.42 2.86
N PHE A 151 9.10 22.09 2.77
CA PHE A 151 8.92 21.22 3.93
C PHE A 151 10.13 21.30 4.87
N ASP A 152 11.34 21.28 4.35
CA ASP A 152 12.58 21.37 5.14
C ASP A 152 12.74 22.72 5.83
N GLU A 153 12.43 23.81 5.14
CA GLU A 153 12.48 25.17 5.68
C GLU A 153 11.36 25.43 6.71
N SER A 154 10.28 24.65 6.69
CA SER A 154 9.16 24.81 7.63
C SER A 154 9.53 24.44 9.07
N GLY A 155 10.53 23.58 9.27
CA GLY A 155 10.94 23.09 10.59
C GLY A 155 9.97 22.09 11.24
N TYR A 156 8.83 21.77 10.61
CA TYR A 156 7.91 20.76 11.14
C TYR A 156 8.40 19.34 10.88
N LYS A 157 7.99 18.43 11.76
CA LYS A 157 8.11 17.00 11.50
C LYS A 157 6.96 16.58 10.59
N ILE A 158 7.32 16.20 9.37
CA ILE A 158 6.40 15.84 8.29
C ILE A 158 6.58 14.37 7.92
N LYS A 159 5.48 13.64 7.79
CA LYS A 159 5.45 12.23 7.40
C LYS A 159 4.47 12.01 6.26
N ALA A 160 4.87 11.28 5.22
CA ALA A 160 3.94 10.85 4.19
C ALA A 160 3.08 9.67 4.68
N ASN A 161 1.75 9.77 4.55
CA ASN A 161 0.80 8.73 4.89
C ASN A 161 -0.16 8.48 3.71
N PHE A 162 -0.02 7.35 3.02
CA PHE A 162 -0.97 6.94 1.99
C PHE A 162 -0.98 5.41 1.85
N GLY A 163 -2.13 4.88 1.45
CA GLY A 163 -2.33 3.47 1.15
C GLY A 163 -2.11 3.13 -0.33
N GLU A 164 -2.11 1.84 -0.57
CA GLU A 164 -1.90 1.25 -1.90
C GLU A 164 -3.21 0.76 -2.53
N TYR A 165 -4.25 0.68 -1.69
CA TYR A 165 -5.56 0.16 -2.06
C TYR A 165 -6.27 1.06 -3.04
N TRP A 166 -7.20 0.46 -3.75
CA TRP A 166 -8.15 1.25 -4.52
C TRP A 166 -9.13 1.98 -3.59
N ARG A 167 -9.25 3.27 -3.81
CA ARG A 167 -10.24 4.13 -3.17
C ARG A 167 -10.84 5.06 -4.18
N CYS A 168 -11.95 5.65 -3.81
CA CYS A 168 -12.59 6.65 -4.64
C CYS A 168 -13.40 7.59 -3.75
N GLY A 169 -13.77 8.73 -4.30
CA GLY A 169 -14.66 9.68 -3.65
C GLY A 169 -14.32 11.12 -4.02
N VAL A 170 -14.63 12.03 -3.10
CA VAL A 170 -14.23 13.44 -3.19
C VAL A 170 -12.98 13.70 -2.35
N ILE A 171 -12.20 14.70 -2.76
CA ILE A 171 -11.06 15.16 -1.97
C ILE A 171 -11.54 16.36 -1.16
N ASP A 172 -11.67 16.15 0.14
CA ASP A 172 -11.92 17.21 1.11
C ASP A 172 -10.60 17.55 1.81
N GLU A 173 -10.25 18.84 1.83
CA GLU A 173 -9.03 19.34 2.47
C GLU A 173 -9.10 19.27 4.00
N ASP A 174 -10.31 19.30 4.57
CA ASP A 174 -10.53 19.54 6.00
C ASP A 174 -11.11 18.31 6.74
N ILE A 175 -11.53 17.27 6.01
CA ILE A 175 -12.06 16.03 6.58
C ILE A 175 -11.11 14.86 6.28
N GLY A 176 -10.78 14.08 7.32
CA GLY A 176 -9.96 12.88 7.24
C GLY A 176 -10.51 11.88 6.23
N GLY A 177 -9.71 11.59 5.20
CA GLY A 177 -10.02 10.60 4.17
C GLY A 177 -8.70 9.94 3.78
N ALA A 178 -8.68 8.61 3.74
CA ALA A 178 -7.44 7.87 3.53
C ALA A 178 -6.84 8.18 2.14
N ALA A 179 -5.67 8.81 2.11
CA ALA A 179 -4.89 9.02 0.91
C ALA A 179 -4.48 7.68 0.30
N ASN A 180 -4.57 7.54 -1.03
CA ASN A 180 -4.24 6.30 -1.72
C ASN A 180 -3.66 6.59 -3.12
N LEU A 181 -2.70 5.77 -3.53
CA LEU A 181 -2.12 5.85 -4.89
C LEU A 181 -3.16 5.49 -5.96
N ASN A 182 -3.97 4.47 -5.72
CA ASN A 182 -5.05 4.03 -6.60
C ASN A 182 -6.37 4.77 -6.27
N PHE A 183 -6.34 6.10 -6.18
CA PHE A 183 -7.52 6.90 -5.87
C PHE A 183 -8.27 7.34 -7.13
N VAL A 184 -9.61 7.26 -7.12
CA VAL A 184 -10.48 7.76 -8.19
C VAL A 184 -11.28 8.96 -7.67
N LYS A 185 -11.02 10.14 -8.24
CA LYS A 185 -11.72 11.38 -7.89
C LYS A 185 -13.08 11.47 -8.57
N ASP A 186 -14.06 10.71 -8.08
CA ASP A 186 -15.44 10.70 -8.57
C ASP A 186 -16.42 10.40 -7.43
N LYS A 187 -17.26 11.37 -7.07
CA LYS A 187 -18.31 11.20 -6.05
C LYS A 187 -19.29 10.07 -6.40
N LYS A 188 -19.52 9.82 -7.70
CA LYS A 188 -20.45 8.77 -8.14
C LYS A 188 -19.97 7.36 -7.82
N CYS A 189 -18.70 7.21 -7.45
CA CYS A 189 -18.17 5.91 -7.06
C CYS A 189 -18.78 5.38 -5.73
N GLU A 190 -19.29 6.29 -4.89
CA GLU A 190 -19.93 5.98 -3.61
C GLU A 190 -21.43 5.66 -3.79
N GLU A 191 -21.95 5.71 -5.01
CA GLU A 191 -23.35 5.37 -5.29
C GLU A 191 -23.63 3.90 -4.95
N GLU A 192 -24.65 3.70 -4.12
CA GLU A 192 -25.20 2.41 -3.74
C GLU A 192 -26.73 2.41 -3.81
N TYR A 193 -27.31 1.23 -4.02
CA TYR A 193 -28.75 1.00 -3.86
C TYR A 193 -28.98 -0.18 -2.92
N TYR A 194 -30.11 -0.19 -2.23
CA TYR A 194 -30.50 -1.32 -1.40
C TYR A 194 -31.22 -2.36 -2.24
N ASP A 195 -30.68 -3.58 -2.31
CA ASP A 195 -31.32 -4.74 -2.92
C ASP A 195 -32.29 -5.36 -1.91
N GLU A 196 -33.59 -5.18 -2.13
CA GLU A 196 -34.64 -5.66 -1.21
C GLU A 196 -34.71 -7.18 -1.13
N GLU A 197 -34.42 -7.90 -2.21
CA GLU A 197 -34.48 -9.37 -2.23
C GLU A 197 -33.33 -10.00 -1.43
N ARG A 198 -32.14 -9.38 -1.53
CA ARG A 198 -30.92 -9.86 -0.86
C ARG A 198 -30.68 -9.20 0.49
N HIS A 199 -31.43 -8.16 0.82
CA HIS A 199 -31.25 -7.32 2.01
C HIS A 199 -29.83 -6.75 2.16
N VAL A 200 -29.20 -6.34 1.04
CA VAL A 200 -27.83 -5.79 1.03
C VAL A 200 -27.72 -4.49 0.23
N ASN A 201 -26.78 -3.62 0.59
CA ASN A 201 -26.43 -2.45 -0.21
C ASN A 201 -25.45 -2.85 -1.33
N ILE A 202 -25.85 -2.64 -2.58
CA ILE A 202 -25.04 -2.89 -3.76
C ILE A 202 -24.36 -1.59 -4.19
N ARG A 203 -23.02 -1.60 -4.17
CA ARG A 203 -22.17 -0.43 -4.52
C ARG A 203 -21.93 -0.34 -6.02
N ILE A 204 -22.93 0.15 -6.75
CA ILE A 204 -22.90 0.28 -8.22
C ILE A 204 -21.76 1.16 -8.72
N GLY A 205 -21.40 2.20 -7.97
CA GLY A 205 -20.29 3.07 -8.31
C GLY A 205 -18.96 2.32 -8.34
N ILE A 206 -18.67 1.55 -7.28
CA ILE A 206 -17.47 0.71 -7.20
C ILE A 206 -17.47 -0.36 -8.29
N LYS A 207 -18.59 -1.05 -8.49
CA LYS A 207 -18.71 -2.12 -9.50
C LYS A 207 -18.28 -1.65 -10.89
N LYS A 208 -18.76 -0.47 -11.31
CA LYS A 208 -18.39 0.15 -12.60
C LYS A 208 -16.88 0.35 -12.75
N TYR A 209 -16.20 0.78 -11.68
CA TYR A 209 -14.75 0.96 -11.71
C TYR A 209 -14.01 -0.39 -11.73
N MET A 210 -14.50 -1.40 -11.01
CA MET A 210 -13.92 -2.74 -11.05
C MET A 210 -14.10 -3.41 -12.43
N GLU A 211 -15.23 -3.19 -13.11
CA GLU A 211 -15.42 -3.62 -14.50
C GLU A 211 -14.41 -2.96 -15.44
N LYS A 212 -14.11 -1.68 -15.22
CA LYS A 212 -13.08 -0.98 -15.98
C LYS A 212 -11.67 -1.55 -15.75
N PHE A 213 -11.34 -1.93 -14.51
CA PHE A 213 -10.10 -2.66 -14.24
C PHE A 213 -10.03 -3.97 -15.00
N LYS A 214 -11.12 -4.75 -14.99
CA LYS A 214 -11.21 -5.99 -15.76
C LYS A 214 -11.04 -5.75 -17.26
N GLU A 215 -11.59 -4.66 -17.79
CA GLU A 215 -11.41 -4.27 -19.19
C GLU A 215 -9.94 -3.96 -19.50
N TYR A 216 -9.27 -3.17 -18.65
CA TYR A 216 -7.85 -2.85 -18.82
C TYR A 216 -6.96 -4.09 -18.86
N PHE A 217 -7.27 -5.05 -17.98
CA PHE A 217 -6.60 -6.34 -17.83
C PHE A 217 -7.24 -7.46 -18.67
N SER A 218 -8.10 -7.14 -19.64
CA SER A 218 -8.62 -8.13 -20.59
C SER A 218 -7.57 -8.61 -21.59
N ILE A 219 -6.49 -7.84 -21.71
CA ILE A 219 -5.27 -8.20 -22.42
C ILE A 219 -4.15 -8.45 -21.42
N GLU A 220 -3.23 -9.35 -21.79
CA GLU A 220 -2.09 -9.69 -20.94
C GLU A 220 -1.15 -8.49 -20.75
N ARG A 221 -0.75 -8.24 -19.51
CA ARG A 221 0.15 -7.15 -19.12
C ARG A 221 1.27 -7.69 -18.25
N ASN A 222 2.50 -7.24 -18.48
CA ASN A 222 3.63 -7.55 -17.61
C ASN A 222 3.85 -6.40 -16.64
N LEU A 223 3.82 -6.69 -15.33
CA LEU A 223 3.95 -5.69 -14.26
C LEU A 223 5.16 -4.76 -14.43
N GLU A 224 6.26 -5.31 -14.92
CA GLU A 224 7.54 -4.60 -15.14
C GLU A 224 7.49 -3.56 -16.26
N THR A 225 6.54 -3.72 -17.19
CA THR A 225 6.46 -2.92 -18.41
C THR A 225 5.07 -2.34 -18.61
N ILE A 226 4.25 -2.27 -17.57
CA ILE A 226 2.98 -1.53 -17.63
C ILE A 226 3.30 -0.07 -17.96
N ASP A 227 2.65 0.47 -18.99
CA ASP A 227 2.59 1.91 -19.18
C ASP A 227 1.69 2.50 -18.08
N TRP A 228 2.32 3.03 -17.04
CA TRP A 228 1.61 3.55 -15.88
C TRP A 228 0.84 4.83 -16.19
N GLU A 229 1.25 5.60 -17.21
CA GLU A 229 0.48 6.75 -17.69
C GLU A 229 -0.81 6.30 -18.37
N GLU A 230 -0.71 5.30 -19.25
CA GLU A 230 -1.86 4.64 -19.88
C GLU A 230 -2.80 4.06 -18.82
N TYR A 231 -2.26 3.30 -17.87
CA TYR A 231 -3.01 2.70 -16.76
C TYR A 231 -3.78 3.75 -15.96
N MET A 232 -3.12 4.84 -15.55
CA MET A 232 -3.75 5.89 -14.77
C MET A 232 -4.86 6.59 -15.55
N LYS A 233 -4.58 6.95 -16.81
CA LYS A 233 -5.54 7.62 -17.68
C LYS A 233 -6.75 6.73 -17.98
N PHE A 234 -6.51 5.46 -18.31
CA PHE A 234 -7.56 4.50 -18.58
C PHE A 234 -8.41 4.32 -17.33
N ASN A 235 -7.84 3.93 -16.19
CA ASN A 235 -8.61 3.64 -14.98
C ASN A 235 -9.10 4.88 -14.22
N LYS A 236 -8.82 6.10 -14.71
CA LYS A 236 -9.10 7.38 -14.06
C LYS A 236 -8.49 7.48 -12.66
N ILE A 237 -7.29 6.91 -12.51
CA ILE A 237 -6.54 6.97 -11.28
C ILE A 237 -5.90 8.35 -11.15
N TYR A 238 -6.03 8.89 -9.97
CA TYR A 238 -5.65 10.22 -9.56
C TYR A 238 -4.98 10.08 -8.18
N PRO A 239 -3.66 9.88 -8.14
CA PRO A 239 -2.94 9.62 -6.89
C PRO A 239 -3.19 10.72 -5.87
N LEU A 240 -3.60 10.33 -4.67
CA LEU A 240 -3.78 11.20 -3.52
C LEU A 240 -2.68 10.85 -2.53
N LEU A 241 -1.74 11.78 -2.33
CA LEU A 241 -0.68 11.70 -1.34
C LEU A 241 -1.05 12.59 -0.16
N GLU A 242 -0.90 12.09 1.05
CA GLU A 242 -1.10 12.89 2.26
C GLU A 242 0.20 13.00 3.05
N PHE A 243 0.42 14.19 3.60
CA PHE A 243 1.52 14.51 4.49
C PHE A 243 0.96 14.98 5.82
N GLU A 244 1.24 14.20 6.84
CA GLU A 244 0.96 14.45 8.24
C GLU A 244 2.00 15.39 8.82
N ILE A 245 1.56 16.46 9.49
CA ILE A 245 2.42 17.49 10.04
C ILE A 245 2.16 17.61 11.55
N GLU A 246 3.18 17.28 12.34
CA GLU A 246 3.06 17.25 13.81
C GLU A 246 3.06 18.69 14.39
N GLY A 247 1.98 19.04 15.10
CA GLY A 247 1.91 20.28 15.89
C GLY A 247 1.76 21.58 15.09
N ILE A 248 1.40 21.52 13.80
CA ILE A 248 1.12 22.71 13.00
C ILE A 248 -0.23 23.34 13.37
N SER A 249 -0.31 24.67 13.42
CA SER A 249 -1.59 25.36 13.58
C SER A 249 -2.39 25.37 12.28
N GLU A 250 -3.72 25.50 12.36
CA GLU A 250 -4.59 25.57 11.17
C GLU A 250 -4.19 26.72 10.22
N GLU A 251 -3.81 27.88 10.77
CA GLU A 251 -3.36 29.03 9.98
C GLU A 251 -2.03 28.76 9.24
N GLU A 252 -1.08 28.11 9.91
CA GLU A 252 0.20 27.75 9.31
C GLU A 252 0.03 26.63 8.27
N LEU A 253 -0.86 25.66 8.53
CA LEU A 253 -1.22 24.63 7.57
C LEU A 253 -1.82 25.24 6.30
N LYS A 254 -2.75 26.21 6.44
CA LYS A 254 -3.31 26.98 5.31
C LYS A 254 -2.23 27.74 4.54
N LYS A 255 -1.26 28.36 5.24
CA LYS A 255 -0.12 29.04 4.59
C LYS A 255 0.78 28.04 3.84
N LEU A 256 1.06 26.89 4.43
CA LEU A 256 1.90 25.84 3.82
C LEU A 256 1.23 25.24 2.58
N ARG A 257 -0.07 24.92 2.65
CA ARG A 257 -0.88 24.47 1.49
C ARG A 257 -0.77 25.47 0.32
N LYS A 258 -0.91 26.77 0.59
CA LYS A 258 -0.75 27.83 -0.42
C LYS A 258 0.67 27.88 -1.00
N LYS A 259 1.70 27.69 -0.17
CA LYS A 259 3.11 27.70 -0.62
C LYS A 259 3.43 26.54 -1.57
N ILE A 260 2.91 25.34 -1.31
CA ILE A 260 3.22 24.16 -2.14
C ILE A 260 2.36 24.09 -3.41
N LYS A 261 1.18 24.72 -3.43
CA LYS A 261 0.19 24.65 -4.52
C LYS A 261 0.76 24.90 -5.93
N PRO A 262 1.68 25.85 -6.15
CA PRO A 262 2.26 26.08 -7.48
C PRO A 262 3.18 24.98 -7.99
N TYR A 263 3.61 24.05 -7.13
CA TYR A 263 4.65 23.07 -7.41
C TYR A 263 4.11 21.65 -7.66
N PHE A 264 2.81 21.49 -7.79
CA PHE A 264 2.21 20.24 -8.29
C PHE A 264 0.99 20.52 -9.16
N ASN A 265 0.75 19.63 -10.12
CA ASN A 265 -0.38 19.70 -11.03
C ASN A 265 -1.58 18.95 -10.46
N ASP A 266 -2.53 19.72 -9.92
CA ASP A 266 -3.77 19.21 -9.34
C ASP A 266 -4.76 18.60 -10.35
N LYS A 267 -4.41 18.54 -11.63
CA LYS A 267 -5.16 17.76 -12.63
C LYS A 267 -4.67 16.32 -12.76
N ILE A 268 -3.49 16.00 -12.24
CA ILE A 268 -2.85 14.68 -12.37
C ILE A 268 -2.80 13.95 -11.04
N LEU A 269 -2.49 14.66 -9.95
CA LEU A 269 -2.41 14.12 -8.60
C LEU A 269 -2.81 15.17 -7.58
N TYR A 270 -2.95 14.78 -6.32
CA TYR A 270 -3.17 15.73 -5.24
C TYR A 270 -2.26 15.46 -4.05
N ILE A 271 -1.73 16.55 -3.49
CA ILE A 271 -0.97 16.54 -2.25
C ILE A 271 -1.84 17.21 -1.18
N LYS A 272 -2.26 16.42 -0.21
CA LYS A 272 -3.02 16.84 0.97
C LYS A 272 -2.06 17.02 2.14
N LEU A 273 -2.23 18.10 2.90
CA LEU A 273 -1.52 18.33 4.15
C LEU A 273 -2.53 18.27 5.28
N ILE A 274 -2.28 17.45 6.31
CA ILE A 274 -3.11 17.37 7.50
C ILE A 274 -2.28 17.61 8.76
N ASP A 275 -2.91 18.17 9.78
CA ASP A 275 -2.35 18.23 11.11
C ASP A 275 -2.55 16.89 11.82
N THR A 276 -1.53 16.42 12.52
CA THR A 276 -1.71 15.37 13.53
C THR A 276 -1.72 16.05 14.88
N VAL A 277 -2.87 16.62 15.26
CA VAL A 277 -3.08 16.93 16.67
C VAL A 277 -3.05 15.57 17.37
N LYS A 278 -2.03 15.36 18.22
CA LYS A 278 -2.11 14.29 19.20
C LYS A 278 -3.35 14.59 20.04
N ILE A 279 -4.47 13.96 19.71
CA ILE A 279 -5.54 13.77 20.68
C ILE A 279 -4.93 12.82 21.70
N VAL A 280 -4.23 13.40 22.67
CA VAL A 280 -3.91 12.72 23.92
C VAL A 280 -5.24 12.66 24.64
N ASP A 281 -5.98 11.57 24.45
CA ASP A 281 -6.98 11.13 25.42
C ASP A 281 -6.25 10.59 26.66
#